data_AF-A0A259MMR3-F1
#
_entry.id   AF-A0A259MMR3-F1
#
_cell.length_a   1.000
_cell.length_b   1.000
_cell.length_c   1.000
_cell.angle_alpha   90.00
_cell.angle_beta   90.00
_cell.angle_gamma   90.00
#
_symmetry.space_group_name_H-M   'P 1'
#
loop_
_entity.id
_entity.type
_entity.pdbx_description
1 polymer ?
#
loop_
_entity_poly.entity_id
_entity_poly.type
_entity_poly.pdbx_seq_one_letter_code
_entity_poly.pdbx_strand_id
1 'polypeptide(L)'
;MTHLLAWCFGALLACAAGVAQAQLRLALDDSALDAEQRQASQSLLDEAMAALPPRFIEQLDREVRVSWRAGLPSEVYGQVGRFSGIELNAELLAKLVDGSAARNQTGRPHGTQRQELLATLLHELTHLYDRARLWPAAERRHINRCRQQARSLGLVGLPEDCRGQSERRFTLSDDPRLLDLAGWQQRVGQRGARDLDNGQVARSPDSYELTNALEFVAVNLEYFLLDPSYACRRPSLARYFREHFDWTPISEPCASDYPYLNAGRDFAVQPLGRLDPERVYEVDYLLA
;
A
#
# COMPACT_ATOMS: atom_id res chain seq x y z
N MET A 1 48.99 -36.46 -11.96
CA MET A 1 48.29 -35.68 -10.90
C MET A 1 47.89 -34.28 -11.37
N THR A 2 47.76 -34.02 -12.67
CA THR A 2 47.42 -32.68 -13.23
C THR A 2 46.04 -32.63 -13.90
N HIS A 3 45.40 -33.78 -14.16
CA HIS A 3 44.07 -33.82 -14.80
C HIS A 3 42.88 -33.85 -13.84
N LEU A 4 43.10 -34.14 -12.54
CA LEU A 4 42.04 -34.15 -11.53
C LEU A 4 41.71 -32.76 -10.98
N LEU A 5 42.63 -31.80 -11.09
CA LEU A 5 42.43 -30.41 -10.65
C LEU A 5 41.62 -29.57 -11.66
N ALA A 6 41.63 -29.95 -12.94
CA ALA A 6 40.89 -29.23 -13.99
C ALA A 6 39.37 -29.52 -13.94
N TRP A 7 38.95 -30.66 -13.37
CA TRP A 7 37.54 -31.01 -13.24
C TRP A 7 36.86 -30.41 -11.99
N CYS A 8 37.63 -30.05 -10.95
CA CYS A 8 37.07 -29.38 -9.77
C CYS A 8 36.76 -27.88 -10.00
N PHE A 9 37.40 -27.22 -10.97
CA PHE A 9 37.08 -25.83 -11.32
C PHE A 9 35.87 -25.67 -12.25
N GLY A 10 35.53 -26.69 -13.05
CA GLY A 10 34.33 -26.68 -13.89
C GLY A 10 33.01 -26.83 -13.10
N ALA A 11 33.04 -27.57 -11.99
CA ALA A 11 31.85 -27.79 -11.15
C ALA A 11 31.52 -26.60 -10.23
N LEU A 12 32.51 -25.79 -9.84
CA LEU A 12 32.31 -24.60 -9.00
C LEU A 12 31.79 -23.37 -9.77
N LEU A 13 32.01 -23.30 -11.08
CA LEU A 13 31.49 -22.22 -11.94
C LEU A 13 30.05 -22.48 -12.45
N ALA A 14 29.53 -23.71 -12.34
CA ALA A 14 28.16 -24.03 -12.73
C ALA A 14 27.11 -23.74 -11.63
N CYS A 15 27.53 -23.50 -10.38
CA CYS A 15 26.63 -23.13 -9.28
C CYS A 15 26.40 -21.61 -9.12
N ALA A 16 27.04 -20.79 -9.96
CA ALA A 16 26.80 -19.33 -10.00
C ALA A 16 25.75 -18.93 -11.07
N ALA A 17 25.24 -19.88 -11.85
CA ALA A 17 24.22 -19.63 -12.85
C ALA A 17 22.82 -19.70 -12.21
N GLY A 18 22.34 -18.54 -11.76
CA GLY A 18 20.92 -18.30 -11.52
C GLY A 18 20.37 -18.86 -10.22
N VAL A 19 20.64 -18.21 -9.10
CA VAL A 19 19.62 -18.15 -8.06
C VAL A 19 18.47 -17.40 -8.72
N ALA A 20 17.44 -18.11 -9.18
CA ALA A 20 16.22 -17.47 -9.63
C ALA A 20 15.74 -16.60 -8.45
N GLN A 21 15.92 -15.28 -8.54
CA GLN A 21 15.42 -14.39 -7.52
C GLN A 21 13.90 -14.46 -7.61
N ALA A 22 13.36 -15.15 -6.62
CA ALA A 22 11.95 -15.16 -6.27
C ALA A 22 11.52 -13.70 -6.08
N GLN A 23 10.66 -13.21 -6.98
CA GLN A 23 10.24 -11.82 -7.02
C GLN A 23 8.89 -11.69 -7.73
N LEU A 24 8.16 -10.63 -7.39
CA LEU A 24 6.93 -10.27 -8.06
C LEU A 24 7.16 -10.10 -9.57
N ARG A 25 6.29 -10.72 -10.36
CA ARG A 25 6.22 -10.55 -11.81
C ARG A 25 4.78 -10.33 -12.24
N LEU A 26 4.55 -9.35 -13.11
CA LEU A 26 3.25 -9.15 -13.76
C LEU A 26 3.29 -9.83 -15.13
N ALA A 27 2.33 -10.71 -15.38
CA ALA A 27 2.20 -11.41 -16.65
C ALA A 27 0.92 -10.96 -17.35
N LEU A 28 1.06 -10.22 -18.45
CA LEU A 28 -0.07 -9.80 -19.27
C LEU A 28 -0.68 -11.03 -19.95
N ASP A 29 -1.98 -11.26 -19.76
CA ASP A 29 -2.77 -12.12 -20.65
C ASP A 29 -3.03 -11.36 -21.94
N ASP A 30 -2.25 -11.69 -22.96
CA ASP A 30 -2.23 -11.00 -24.23
C ASP A 30 -2.95 -11.75 -25.36
N SER A 31 -3.61 -12.85 -25.03
CA SER A 31 -4.25 -13.78 -25.98
C SER A 31 -5.28 -13.12 -26.89
N ALA A 32 -5.98 -12.10 -26.38
CA ALA A 32 -7.00 -11.36 -27.11
C ALA A 32 -6.55 -9.96 -27.57
N LEU A 33 -5.28 -9.59 -27.37
CA LEU A 33 -4.77 -8.25 -27.64
C LEU A 33 -4.08 -8.16 -29.00
N ASP A 34 -4.24 -7.03 -29.68
CA ASP A 34 -3.38 -6.66 -30.82
C ASP A 34 -2.02 -6.13 -30.36
N ALA A 35 -1.15 -5.75 -31.31
CA ALA A 35 0.21 -5.29 -31.00
C ALA A 35 0.25 -3.96 -30.23
N GLU A 36 -0.62 -3.01 -30.57
CA GLU A 36 -0.66 -1.69 -29.92
C GLU A 36 -1.25 -1.81 -28.51
N GLN A 37 -2.30 -2.62 -28.37
CA GLN A 37 -2.89 -2.98 -27.09
C GLN A 37 -1.88 -3.67 -26.16
N ARG A 38 -1.10 -4.62 -26.68
CA ARG A 38 -0.02 -5.27 -25.91
C ARG A 38 1.00 -4.25 -25.44
N GLN A 39 1.47 -3.37 -26.32
CA GLN A 39 2.47 -2.36 -25.99
C GLN A 39 1.97 -1.37 -24.92
N ALA A 40 0.75 -0.86 -25.08
CA ALA A 40 0.16 0.09 -24.14
C ALA A 40 -0.09 -0.55 -22.77
N SER A 41 -0.55 -1.81 -22.76
CA SER A 41 -0.76 -2.58 -21.53
C SER A 41 0.57 -2.87 -20.82
N GLN A 42 1.59 -3.34 -21.55
CA GLN A 42 2.90 -3.63 -20.98
C GLN A 42 3.55 -2.36 -20.40
N SER A 43 3.43 -1.22 -21.10
CA SER A 43 3.93 0.07 -20.58
C SER A 43 3.29 0.44 -19.24
N LEU A 44 1.99 0.18 -19.07
CA LEU A 44 1.29 0.43 -17.81
C LEU A 44 1.78 -0.53 -16.70
N LEU A 45 2.01 -1.81 -17.01
CA LEU A 45 2.54 -2.78 -16.05
C LEU A 45 3.97 -2.44 -15.61
N ASP A 46 4.82 -2.02 -16.56
CA ASP A 46 6.19 -1.61 -16.29
C ASP A 46 6.22 -0.35 -15.41
N GLU A 47 5.32 0.61 -15.65
CA GLU A 47 5.15 1.80 -14.82
C GLU A 47 4.71 1.44 -13.40
N ALA A 48 3.77 0.51 -13.24
CA ALA A 48 3.36 0.01 -11.93
C ALA A 48 4.52 -0.69 -11.19
N MET A 49 5.28 -1.55 -11.87
CA MET A 49 6.44 -2.21 -11.28
C MET A 49 7.54 -1.23 -10.89
N ALA A 50 7.77 -0.19 -11.69
CA ALA A 50 8.77 0.85 -11.40
C ALA A 50 8.39 1.73 -10.19
N ALA A 51 7.10 1.89 -9.91
CA ALA A 51 6.61 2.65 -8.76
C ALA A 51 6.75 1.89 -7.44
N LEU A 52 6.81 0.55 -7.45
CA LEU A 52 6.82 -0.25 -6.23
C LEU A 52 8.15 -0.17 -5.46
N PRO A 53 8.11 -0.24 -4.11
CA PRO A 53 9.32 -0.37 -3.31
C PRO A 53 10.09 -1.65 -3.67
N PRO A 54 11.43 -1.66 -3.74
CA PRO A 54 12.22 -2.86 -4.05
C PRO A 54 11.88 -4.05 -3.14
N ARG A 55 11.75 -3.79 -1.83
CA ARG A 55 11.38 -4.79 -0.84
C ARG A 55 9.96 -5.37 -1.06
N PHE A 56 9.05 -4.61 -1.63
CA PHE A 56 7.73 -5.12 -2.01
C PHE A 56 7.87 -6.21 -3.08
N ILE A 57 8.65 -5.91 -4.13
CA ILE A 57 8.90 -6.80 -5.27
C ILE A 57 9.62 -8.08 -4.82
N GLU A 58 10.66 -7.94 -3.98
CA GLU A 58 11.44 -9.07 -3.47
C GLU A 58 10.65 -9.99 -2.54
N GLN A 59 9.75 -9.44 -1.71
CA GLN A 59 9.02 -10.24 -0.73
C GLN A 59 7.77 -10.90 -1.29
N LEU A 60 7.11 -10.27 -2.26
CA LEU A 60 5.92 -10.83 -2.91
C LEU A 60 6.33 -11.77 -4.04
N ASP A 61 6.93 -12.90 -3.69
CA ASP A 61 7.38 -13.92 -4.64
C ASP A 61 6.20 -14.66 -5.29
N ARG A 62 5.68 -14.08 -6.38
CA ARG A 62 4.65 -14.69 -7.22
C ARG A 62 4.57 -14.03 -8.58
N GLU A 63 4.08 -14.80 -9.55
CA GLU A 63 3.55 -14.25 -10.78
C GLU A 63 2.09 -13.85 -10.59
N VAL A 64 1.73 -12.66 -11.05
CA VAL A 64 0.36 -12.12 -11.03
C VAL A 64 -0.07 -11.91 -12.47
N ARG A 65 -1.06 -12.70 -12.91
CA ARG A 65 -1.67 -12.49 -14.22
C ARG A 65 -2.46 -11.18 -14.20
N VAL A 66 -2.32 -10.39 -15.26
CA VAL A 66 -3.13 -9.20 -15.51
C VAL A 66 -3.86 -9.36 -16.83
N SER A 67 -5.17 -9.17 -16.85
CA SER A 67 -6.00 -9.35 -18.04
C SER A 67 -6.98 -8.20 -18.22
N TRP A 68 -7.42 -7.97 -19.45
CA TRP A 68 -8.52 -7.06 -19.75
C TRP A 68 -9.84 -7.82 -19.80
N ARG A 69 -10.82 -7.40 -19.00
CA ARG A 69 -12.12 -8.05 -18.89
C ARG A 69 -13.23 -7.15 -19.41
N ALA A 70 -14.05 -7.70 -20.31
CA ALA A 70 -15.26 -7.07 -20.77
C ALA A 70 -16.41 -7.24 -19.75
N GLY A 71 -17.35 -6.30 -19.76
CA GLY A 71 -18.57 -6.37 -18.93
C GLY A 71 -18.34 -6.08 -17.44
N LEU A 72 -17.20 -5.48 -17.08
CA LEU A 72 -17.06 -4.83 -15.77
C LEU A 72 -17.89 -3.55 -15.76
N PRO A 73 -18.53 -3.18 -14.63
CA PRO A 73 -19.24 -1.92 -14.53
C PRO A 73 -18.33 -0.72 -14.85
N SER A 74 -18.88 0.31 -15.49
CA SER A 74 -18.12 1.47 -16.00
C SER A 74 -17.34 2.25 -14.92
N GLU A 75 -17.80 2.17 -13.68
CA GLU A 75 -17.20 2.78 -12.49
C GLU A 75 -16.05 1.93 -11.90
N VAL A 76 -15.92 0.66 -12.31
CA VAL A 76 -14.89 -0.26 -11.85
C VAL A 76 -13.75 -0.25 -12.85
N TYR A 77 -12.58 0.21 -12.43
CA TYR A 77 -11.38 0.25 -13.27
C TYR A 77 -10.64 -1.09 -13.28
N GLY A 78 -10.75 -1.85 -12.18
CA GLY A 78 -10.26 -3.20 -12.08
C GLY A 78 -10.72 -3.88 -10.80
N GLN A 79 -10.36 -5.15 -10.67
CA GLN A 79 -10.62 -5.97 -9.50
C GLN A 79 -9.61 -7.11 -9.43
N VAL A 80 -9.40 -7.69 -8.24
CA VAL A 80 -8.72 -8.98 -8.10
C VAL A 80 -9.70 -10.15 -8.19
N GLY A 81 -9.52 -10.97 -9.22
CA GLY A 81 -10.19 -12.25 -9.36
C GLY A 81 -9.46 -13.37 -8.61
N ARG A 82 -10.23 -14.21 -7.92
CA ARG A 82 -9.70 -15.29 -7.05
C ARG A 82 -8.71 -16.23 -7.74
N PHE A 83 -8.87 -16.47 -9.05
CA PHE A 83 -8.00 -17.35 -9.84
C PHE A 83 -7.44 -16.68 -11.11
N SER A 84 -7.97 -15.51 -11.49
CA SER A 84 -7.61 -14.79 -12.71
C SER A 84 -6.51 -13.75 -12.50
N GLY A 85 -6.18 -13.41 -11.25
CA GLY A 85 -5.21 -12.35 -10.96
C GLY A 85 -5.90 -10.99 -10.96
N ILE A 86 -5.29 -10.00 -11.59
CA ILE A 86 -5.85 -8.65 -11.70
C ILE A 86 -6.61 -8.54 -13.03
N GLU A 87 -7.86 -8.11 -12.97
CA GLU A 87 -8.71 -7.88 -14.13
C GLU A 87 -8.93 -6.38 -14.27
N LEU A 88 -8.47 -5.78 -15.37
CA LEU A 88 -8.71 -4.37 -15.72
C LEU A 88 -9.93 -4.25 -16.64
N ASN A 89 -10.65 -3.15 -16.55
CA ASN A 89 -11.84 -2.92 -17.38
C ASN A 89 -11.45 -2.65 -18.84
N ALA A 90 -11.85 -3.54 -19.74
CA ALA A 90 -11.52 -3.48 -21.17
C ALA A 90 -12.06 -2.21 -21.86
N GLU A 91 -13.08 -1.55 -21.31
CA GLU A 91 -13.60 -0.26 -21.83
C GLU A 91 -12.56 0.87 -21.74
N LEU A 92 -11.58 0.73 -20.85
CA LEU A 92 -10.52 1.72 -20.64
C LEU A 92 -9.35 1.57 -21.62
N LEU A 93 -9.26 0.44 -22.33
CA LEU A 93 -8.11 0.10 -23.16
C LEU A 93 -7.95 1.03 -24.37
N ALA A 94 -9.04 1.39 -25.05
CA ALA A 94 -8.96 2.19 -26.28
C ALA A 94 -8.23 3.53 -26.07
N LYS A 95 -8.58 4.26 -25.00
CA LYS A 95 -7.94 5.53 -24.63
C LYS A 95 -6.51 5.36 -24.11
N LEU A 96 -6.19 4.18 -23.56
CA LEU A 96 -4.82 3.87 -23.16
C LEU A 96 -3.93 3.70 -24.39
N VAL A 97 -4.44 3.01 -25.42
CA VAL A 97 -3.73 2.76 -26.69
C VAL A 97 -3.49 4.05 -27.48
N ASP A 98 -4.51 4.88 -27.66
CA ASP A 98 -4.38 6.13 -28.42
C ASP A 98 -3.66 7.27 -27.65
N GLY A 99 -3.28 7.01 -26.38
CA GLY A 99 -2.58 7.94 -25.50
C GLY A 99 -3.46 9.05 -24.91
N SER A 100 -4.75 9.13 -25.25
CA SER A 100 -5.67 10.13 -24.70
C SER A 100 -5.96 9.93 -23.22
N ALA A 101 -5.77 8.73 -22.66
CA ALA A 101 -5.93 8.44 -21.23
C ALA A 101 -5.08 9.32 -20.33
N ALA A 102 -3.91 9.80 -20.80
CA ALA A 102 -3.03 10.70 -20.03
C ALA A 102 -3.61 12.12 -19.88
N ARG A 103 -4.62 12.49 -20.67
CA ARG A 103 -5.28 13.81 -20.62
C ARG A 103 -6.77 13.71 -20.29
N ASN A 104 -7.35 12.52 -20.39
CA ASN A 104 -8.76 12.27 -20.11
C ASN A 104 -9.01 12.38 -18.61
N GLN A 105 -9.58 13.51 -18.17
CA GLN A 105 -9.97 13.74 -16.79
C GLN A 105 -11.17 12.86 -16.42
N THR A 106 -11.11 12.22 -15.26
CA THR A 106 -12.12 11.27 -14.79
C THR A 106 -13.03 11.85 -13.72
N GLY A 107 -12.61 12.96 -13.08
CA GLY A 107 -13.28 13.50 -11.89
C GLY A 107 -13.11 12.61 -10.65
N ARG A 108 -12.27 11.57 -10.74
CA ARG A 108 -11.90 10.65 -9.67
C ARG A 108 -10.60 11.13 -8.99
N PRO A 109 -10.21 10.55 -7.84
CA PRO A 109 -9.16 11.11 -6.99
C PRO A 109 -7.76 11.23 -7.61
N HIS A 110 -7.41 10.40 -8.61
CA HIS A 110 -6.11 10.42 -9.32
C HIS A 110 -6.14 11.24 -10.63
N GLY A 111 -7.27 11.89 -10.93
CA GLY A 111 -7.39 12.92 -11.96
C GLY A 111 -7.55 12.39 -13.38
N THR A 112 -6.53 11.71 -13.93
CA THR A 112 -6.55 11.21 -15.32
C THR A 112 -6.82 9.73 -15.41
N GLN A 113 -7.42 9.25 -16.50
CA GLN A 113 -7.68 7.82 -16.70
C GLN A 113 -6.41 6.98 -16.63
N ARG A 114 -5.26 7.49 -17.13
CA ARG A 114 -3.99 6.78 -17.00
C ARG A 114 -3.58 6.62 -15.53
N GLN A 115 -3.67 7.70 -14.75
CA GLN A 115 -3.32 7.66 -13.33
C GLN A 115 -4.28 6.78 -12.52
N GLU A 116 -5.57 6.79 -12.84
CA GLU A 116 -6.55 5.87 -12.22
C GLU A 116 -6.24 4.40 -12.53
N LEU A 117 -5.84 4.07 -13.76
CA LEU A 117 -5.40 2.72 -14.13
C LEU A 117 -4.13 2.29 -13.37
N LEU A 118 -3.16 3.20 -13.25
CA LEU A 118 -1.93 2.95 -12.50
C LEU A 118 -2.23 2.75 -11.00
N ALA A 119 -3.02 3.64 -10.40
CA ALA A 119 -3.47 3.54 -9.02
C ALA A 119 -4.22 2.22 -8.78
N THR A 120 -5.13 1.84 -9.67
CA THR A 120 -5.85 0.55 -9.59
C THR A 120 -4.91 -0.64 -9.54
N LEU A 121 -3.88 -0.69 -10.40
CA LEU A 121 -2.89 -1.77 -10.36
C LEU A 121 -2.14 -1.80 -9.02
N LEU A 122 -1.67 -0.66 -8.53
CA LEU A 122 -0.95 -0.55 -7.26
C LEU A 122 -1.84 -0.93 -6.08
N HIS A 123 -3.10 -0.52 -6.11
CA HIS A 123 -4.13 -0.85 -5.12
C HIS A 123 -4.31 -2.37 -5.01
N GLU A 124 -4.54 -3.03 -6.13
CA GLU A 124 -4.75 -4.48 -6.18
C GLU A 124 -3.49 -5.26 -5.80
N LEU A 125 -2.31 -4.81 -6.23
CA LEU A 125 -1.05 -5.39 -5.79
C LEU A 125 -0.86 -5.25 -4.28
N THR A 126 -1.25 -4.11 -3.71
CA THR A 126 -1.21 -3.88 -2.26
C THR A 126 -2.08 -4.89 -1.51
N HIS A 127 -3.28 -5.17 -2.00
CA HIS A 127 -4.11 -6.22 -1.42
C HIS A 127 -3.43 -7.61 -1.47
N LEU A 128 -2.74 -7.94 -2.56
CA LEU A 128 -1.99 -9.20 -2.67
C LEU A 128 -0.85 -9.27 -1.66
N TYR A 129 -0.08 -8.19 -1.52
CA TYR A 129 1.00 -8.07 -0.54
C TYR A 129 0.49 -8.20 0.90
N ASP A 130 -0.60 -7.51 1.20
CA ASP A 130 -1.15 -7.47 2.54
C ASP A 130 -1.72 -8.84 2.96
N ARG A 131 -2.29 -9.59 2.01
CA ARG A 131 -2.78 -10.96 2.23
C ARG A 131 -1.66 -12.00 2.37
N ALA A 132 -0.44 -11.70 1.95
CA ALA A 132 0.66 -12.66 1.88
C ALA A 132 1.37 -12.94 3.23
N ARG A 133 1.03 -12.22 4.32
CA ARG A 133 1.58 -12.42 5.68
C ARG A 133 3.12 -12.35 5.72
N LEU A 134 3.67 -11.32 5.09
CA LEU A 134 5.10 -11.14 4.85
C LEU A 134 5.85 -10.57 6.08
N TRP A 135 5.45 -10.97 7.30
CA TRP A 135 6.05 -10.49 8.54
C TRP A 135 7.54 -10.86 8.62
N PRO A 136 8.42 -9.92 9.04
CA PRO A 136 9.78 -10.21 9.45
C PRO A 136 9.84 -11.33 10.50
N ALA A 137 10.94 -12.08 10.52
CA ALA A 137 11.06 -13.25 11.39
C ALA A 137 10.86 -12.93 12.89
N ALA A 138 11.31 -11.76 13.35
CA ALA A 138 11.11 -11.31 14.72
C ALA A 138 9.63 -11.05 15.04
N GLU A 139 8.94 -10.33 14.17
CA GLU A 139 7.50 -10.05 14.31
C GLU A 139 6.68 -11.34 14.23
N ARG A 140 7.00 -12.24 13.30
CA ARG A 140 6.35 -13.56 13.21
C ARG A 140 6.48 -14.36 14.50
N ARG A 141 7.66 -14.37 15.12
CA ARG A 141 7.87 -15.03 16.43
C ARG A 141 7.03 -14.38 17.52
N HIS A 142 6.98 -13.05 17.54
CA HIS A 142 6.17 -12.30 18.50
C HIS A 142 4.68 -12.61 18.37
N ILE A 143 4.12 -12.54 17.15
CA ILE A 143 2.73 -12.89 16.84
C ILE A 143 2.41 -14.31 17.31
N ASN A 144 3.28 -15.28 16.99
CA ASN A 144 3.05 -16.67 17.37
C ASN A 144 3.10 -16.89 18.89
N ARG A 145 4.03 -16.23 19.60
CA ARG A 145 4.07 -16.23 21.07
C ARG A 145 2.78 -15.66 21.66
N CYS A 146 2.30 -14.53 21.16
CA CYS A 146 1.08 -13.92 21.63
C CYS A 146 -0.16 -14.79 21.34
N ARG A 147 -0.24 -15.43 20.18
CA ARG A 147 -1.29 -16.43 19.88
C ARG A 147 -1.29 -17.60 20.86
N GLN A 148 -0.10 -18.11 21.20
CA GLN A 148 0.02 -19.21 22.15
C GLN A 148 -0.47 -18.77 23.55
N GLN A 149 0.00 -17.61 24.03
CA GLN A 149 -0.41 -17.06 25.32
C GLN A 149 -1.92 -16.78 25.38
N ALA A 150 -2.51 -16.26 24.29
CA ALA A 150 -3.94 -15.99 24.21
C ALA A 150 -4.76 -17.27 24.36
N ARG A 151 -4.30 -18.37 23.75
CA ARG A 151 -4.94 -19.69 23.86
C ARG A 151 -4.82 -20.30 25.25
N SER A 152 -3.72 -20.04 25.97
CA SER A 152 -3.50 -20.61 27.31
C SER A 152 -4.09 -19.78 28.44
N LEU A 153 -4.02 -18.45 28.37
CA LEU A 153 -4.39 -17.53 29.45
C LEU A 153 -5.73 -16.83 29.20
N GLY A 154 -6.25 -16.89 27.96
CA GLY A 154 -7.34 -16.02 27.52
C GLY A 154 -6.89 -14.57 27.30
N LEU A 155 -7.78 -13.73 26.77
CA LEU A 155 -7.46 -12.35 26.41
C LEU A 155 -7.23 -11.43 27.62
N VAL A 156 -7.89 -11.72 28.76
CA VAL A 156 -7.89 -10.86 29.96
C VAL A 156 -6.54 -10.87 30.71
N GLY A 157 -5.67 -11.85 30.43
CA GLY A 157 -4.33 -12.00 31.02
C GLY A 157 -3.17 -11.78 30.06
N LEU A 158 -3.43 -11.28 28.85
CA LEU A 158 -2.37 -11.05 27.86
C LEU A 158 -1.47 -9.86 28.24
N PRO A 159 -0.15 -9.99 28.07
CA PRO A 159 0.77 -8.86 28.13
C PRO A 159 0.37 -7.73 27.19
N GLU A 160 0.75 -6.49 27.53
CA GLU A 160 0.42 -5.31 26.73
C GLU A 160 0.99 -5.40 25.31
N ASP A 161 2.21 -5.90 25.15
CA ASP A 161 2.86 -6.10 23.85
C ASP A 161 2.11 -7.11 22.97
N CYS A 162 1.25 -7.96 23.55
CA CYS A 162 0.41 -8.89 22.80
C CYS A 162 -0.94 -8.32 22.35
N ARG A 163 -1.30 -7.09 22.75
CA ARG A 163 -2.58 -6.48 22.35
C ARG A 163 -2.62 -6.24 20.84
N GLY A 164 -3.62 -6.84 20.18
CA GLY A 164 -3.77 -6.80 18.73
C GLY A 164 -2.80 -7.71 17.95
N GLN A 165 -1.85 -8.37 18.61
CA GLN A 165 -0.90 -9.26 17.93
C GLN A 165 -1.45 -10.67 17.72
N SER A 166 -2.31 -11.16 18.63
CA SER A 166 -2.86 -12.51 18.53
C SER A 166 -3.77 -12.72 17.31
N GLU A 167 -4.39 -11.65 16.82
CA GLU A 167 -5.39 -11.69 15.76
C GLU A 167 -4.85 -11.29 14.37
N ARG A 168 -3.54 -11.03 14.25
CA ARG A 168 -2.90 -10.71 12.96
C ARG A 168 -3.22 -11.79 11.92
N ARG A 169 -3.63 -11.38 10.73
CA ARG A 169 -4.00 -12.18 9.56
C ARG A 169 -3.36 -11.62 8.29
N PHE A 170 -3.02 -10.33 8.30
CA PHE A 170 -2.47 -9.58 7.18
C PHE A 170 -1.07 -9.02 7.52
N THR A 171 -0.33 -8.61 6.50
CA THR A 171 1.00 -8.05 6.66
C THR A 171 0.93 -6.70 7.39
N LEU A 172 0.00 -5.84 6.98
CA LEU A 172 -0.13 -4.43 7.36
C LEU A 172 -1.51 -4.08 7.95
N SER A 173 -2.62 -4.45 7.30
CA SER A 173 -3.95 -3.89 7.64
C SER A 173 -4.46 -4.20 9.05
N ASP A 174 -3.89 -5.20 9.73
CA ASP A 174 -4.18 -5.48 11.13
C ASP A 174 -3.00 -5.25 12.07
N ASP A 175 -1.94 -4.57 11.61
CA ASP A 175 -0.88 -4.08 12.48
C ASP A 175 -1.48 -3.12 13.52
N PRO A 176 -1.31 -3.38 14.84
CA PRO A 176 -1.82 -2.51 15.89
C PRO A 176 -1.40 -1.05 15.73
N ARG A 177 -0.15 -0.80 15.33
CA ARG A 177 0.38 0.55 15.14
C ARG A 177 -0.25 1.23 13.94
N LEU A 178 -0.46 0.50 12.84
CA LEU A 178 -1.16 1.06 11.67
C LEU A 178 -2.60 1.40 12.04
N LEU A 179 -3.32 0.51 12.70
CA LEU A 179 -4.72 0.75 13.08
C LEU A 179 -4.87 2.00 13.96
N ASP A 180 -3.91 2.26 14.85
CA ASP A 180 -3.89 3.48 15.67
C ASP A 180 -3.68 4.76 14.82
N LEU A 181 -2.81 4.69 13.80
CA LEU A 181 -2.62 5.79 12.85
C LEU A 181 -3.83 5.99 11.92
N ALA A 182 -4.49 4.89 11.56
CA ALA A 182 -5.55 4.85 10.57
C ALA A 182 -6.90 5.33 11.11
N GLY A 183 -7.08 5.44 12.44
CA GLY A 183 -8.33 5.88 13.06
C GLY A 183 -9.16 4.76 13.70
N TRP A 184 -8.67 3.52 13.68
CA TRP A 184 -9.23 2.40 14.45
C TRP A 184 -8.46 2.22 15.76
N GLN A 185 -8.33 3.30 16.52
CA GLN A 185 -7.52 3.36 17.73
C GLN A 185 -8.08 2.45 18.83
N GLN A 186 -7.21 2.01 19.74
CA GLN A 186 -7.66 1.34 20.96
C GLN A 186 -8.41 2.35 21.86
N ARG A 187 -9.62 1.98 22.27
CA ARG A 187 -10.43 2.76 23.21
C ARG A 187 -9.83 2.70 24.61
N VAL A 188 -9.63 3.88 25.20
CA VAL A 188 -9.10 4.03 26.56
C VAL A 188 -10.01 3.32 27.56
N GLY A 189 -9.42 2.54 28.48
CA GLY A 189 -10.16 1.81 29.50
C GLY A 189 -10.93 0.57 29.01
N GLN A 190 -11.00 0.32 27.69
CA GLN A 190 -11.76 -0.77 27.09
C GLN A 190 -10.91 -2.01 26.77
N ARG A 191 -9.81 -2.21 27.51
CA ARG A 191 -8.93 -3.40 27.45
C ARG A 191 -8.51 -3.80 26.02
N GLY A 192 -8.16 -2.82 25.20
CA GLY A 192 -7.67 -3.02 23.84
C GLY A 192 -8.75 -3.20 22.78
N ALA A 193 -10.03 -3.08 23.13
CA ALA A 193 -11.09 -2.93 22.15
C ALA A 193 -10.83 -1.68 21.30
N ARG A 194 -11.03 -1.79 19.98
CA ARG A 194 -10.81 -0.69 19.04
C ARG A 194 -12.11 0.02 18.70
N ASP A 195 -11.98 1.22 18.15
CA ASP A 195 -13.08 1.86 17.43
C ASP A 195 -13.47 1.02 16.22
N LEU A 196 -14.77 0.98 15.92
CA LEU A 196 -15.32 0.20 14.82
C LEU A 196 -15.44 1.05 13.55
N ASP A 197 -15.76 2.32 13.71
CA ASP A 197 -15.97 3.28 12.64
C ASP A 197 -14.78 4.22 12.51
N ASN A 198 -14.47 4.64 11.28
CA ASN A 198 -13.39 5.58 11.01
C ASN A 198 -13.95 6.98 10.71
N GLY A 199 -13.76 7.90 11.66
CA GLY A 199 -14.26 9.28 11.57
C GLY A 199 -13.33 10.27 10.85
N GLN A 200 -12.22 9.84 10.25
CA GLN A 200 -11.19 10.74 9.69
C GLN A 200 -11.53 11.36 8.32
N VAL A 201 -12.82 11.65 8.06
CA VAL A 201 -13.34 12.13 6.76
C VAL A 201 -12.62 13.39 6.26
N ALA A 202 -12.40 14.37 7.14
CA ALA A 202 -11.81 15.66 6.75
C ALA A 202 -10.34 15.58 6.29
N ARG A 203 -9.66 14.45 6.55
CA ARG A 203 -8.25 14.22 6.17
C ARG A 203 -8.12 13.25 5.01
N SER A 204 -9.24 12.73 4.52
CA SER A 204 -9.29 11.64 3.54
C SER A 204 -9.13 12.16 2.11
N PRO A 205 -8.13 11.68 1.35
CA PRO A 205 -8.03 12.01 -0.07
C PRO A 205 -9.05 11.21 -0.91
N ASP A 206 -9.44 10.03 -0.42
CA ASP A 206 -10.48 9.18 -0.97
C ASP A 206 -11.23 8.48 0.18
N SER A 207 -12.53 8.76 0.28
CA SER A 207 -13.42 8.20 1.30
C SER A 207 -13.44 6.66 1.35
N TYR A 208 -13.05 6.00 0.27
CA TYR A 208 -12.99 4.54 0.20
C TYR A 208 -12.04 3.95 1.25
N GLU A 209 -10.98 4.68 1.63
CA GLU A 209 -10.03 4.26 2.69
C GLU A 209 -10.71 4.01 4.05
N LEU A 210 -11.86 4.65 4.30
CA LEU A 210 -12.56 4.59 5.58
C LEU A 210 -13.43 3.34 5.72
N THR A 211 -13.61 2.59 4.62
CA THR A 211 -14.51 1.43 4.55
C THR A 211 -14.05 0.31 5.48
N ASN A 212 -12.76 -0.03 5.43
CA ASN A 212 -12.12 -1.00 6.32
C ASN A 212 -10.59 -0.89 6.21
N ALA A 213 -9.87 -1.56 7.10
CA ALA A 213 -8.41 -1.43 7.16
C ALA A 213 -7.66 -2.02 5.95
N LEU A 214 -8.25 -2.96 5.19
CA LEU A 214 -7.63 -3.45 3.94
C LEU A 214 -7.66 -2.37 2.87
N GLU A 215 -8.81 -1.72 2.68
CA GLU A 215 -8.93 -0.58 1.75
C GLU A 215 -8.07 0.59 2.21
N PHE A 216 -8.01 0.83 3.53
CA PHE A 216 -7.16 1.87 4.08
C PHE A 216 -5.71 1.72 3.64
N VAL A 217 -5.13 0.53 3.77
CA VAL A 217 -3.75 0.25 3.34
C VAL A 217 -3.60 0.41 1.84
N ALA A 218 -4.53 -0.13 1.05
CA ALA A 218 -4.45 -0.10 -0.41
C ALA A 218 -4.50 1.34 -0.93
N VAL A 219 -5.49 2.13 -0.50
CA VAL A 219 -5.59 3.55 -0.83
C VAL A 219 -4.36 4.31 -0.36
N ASN A 220 -3.94 4.17 0.90
CA ASN A 220 -2.81 4.96 1.39
C ASN A 220 -1.48 4.58 0.75
N LEU A 221 -1.27 3.31 0.38
CA LEU A 221 -0.06 2.92 -0.33
C LEU A 221 -0.07 3.46 -1.76
N GLU A 222 -1.21 3.48 -2.45
CA GLU A 222 -1.32 4.07 -3.78
C GLU A 222 -0.93 5.56 -3.76
N TYR A 223 -1.40 6.32 -2.78
CA TYR A 223 -1.06 7.73 -2.62
C TYR A 223 0.39 7.92 -2.17
N PHE A 224 0.90 7.06 -1.29
CA PHE A 224 2.31 7.10 -0.91
C PHE A 224 3.22 6.97 -2.13
N LEU A 225 2.86 6.12 -3.10
CA LEU A 225 3.66 5.87 -4.30
C LEU A 225 3.47 6.93 -5.39
N LEU A 226 2.26 7.50 -5.51
CA LEU A 226 1.89 8.35 -6.65
C LEU A 226 1.76 9.85 -6.36
N ASP A 227 1.52 10.27 -5.09
CA ASP A 227 1.41 11.68 -4.71
C ASP A 227 2.73 12.20 -4.12
N PRO A 228 3.49 13.05 -4.84
CA PRO A 228 4.74 13.64 -4.33
C PRO A 228 4.56 14.44 -3.04
N SER A 229 3.36 14.96 -2.77
CA SER A 229 3.04 15.70 -1.55
C SER A 229 2.55 14.80 -0.41
N TYR A 230 2.44 13.48 -0.59
CA TYR A 230 1.84 12.56 0.40
C TYR A 230 2.50 12.65 1.78
N ALA A 231 3.84 12.69 1.82
CA ALA A 231 4.60 12.78 3.06
C ALA A 231 4.29 14.06 3.85
N CYS A 232 3.89 15.14 3.18
CA CYS A 232 3.50 16.39 3.81
C CYS A 232 2.06 16.35 4.30
N ARG A 233 1.15 15.70 3.56
CA ARG A 233 -0.25 15.53 3.95
C ARG A 233 -0.41 14.52 5.10
N ARG A 234 0.38 13.44 5.08
CA ARG A 234 0.26 12.27 5.99
C ARG A 234 1.64 11.80 6.51
N PRO A 235 2.36 12.64 7.28
CA PRO A 235 3.74 12.36 7.68
C PRO A 235 3.90 11.07 8.50
N SER A 236 2.95 10.78 9.40
CA SER A 236 3.02 9.57 10.23
C SER A 236 2.85 8.27 9.43
N LEU A 237 1.98 8.27 8.43
CA LEU A 237 1.77 7.10 7.55
C LEU A 237 2.91 6.95 6.55
N ALA A 238 3.40 8.05 5.96
CA ALA A 238 4.58 8.03 5.11
C ALA A 238 5.79 7.46 5.84
N ARG A 239 6.00 7.85 7.10
CA ARG A 239 7.04 7.27 7.96
C ARG A 239 6.81 5.78 8.22
N TYR A 240 5.58 5.36 8.48
CA TYR A 240 5.25 3.94 8.66
C TYR A 240 5.61 3.11 7.42
N PHE A 241 5.21 3.53 6.22
CA PHE A 241 5.55 2.82 4.98
C PHE A 241 7.06 2.83 4.71
N ARG A 242 7.73 3.97 4.94
CA ARG A 242 9.18 4.06 4.80
C ARG A 242 9.92 3.10 5.72
N GLU A 243 9.52 3.02 6.99
CA GLU A 243 10.10 2.06 7.95
C GLU A 243 9.83 0.61 7.54
N HIS A 244 8.63 0.30 7.04
CA HIS A 244 8.25 -1.04 6.61
C HIS A 244 9.02 -1.51 5.36
N PHE A 245 9.11 -0.65 4.34
CA PHE A 245 9.75 -0.98 3.06
C PHE A 245 11.25 -0.66 3.02
N ASP A 246 11.78 0.06 4.01
CA ASP A 246 13.14 0.61 4.01
C ASP A 246 13.43 1.43 2.74
N TRP A 247 12.43 2.19 2.30
CA TRP A 247 12.43 2.87 1.01
C TRP A 247 11.42 4.03 1.01
N THR A 248 11.68 5.06 0.21
CA THR A 248 10.75 6.19 0.01
C THR A 248 10.73 6.61 -1.46
N PRO A 249 9.56 7.00 -2.01
CA PRO A 249 9.48 7.60 -3.32
C PRO A 249 10.02 9.03 -3.30
N ILE A 250 10.16 9.63 -4.48
CA ILE A 250 10.49 11.04 -4.64
C ILE A 250 9.35 11.86 -4.04
N SER A 251 9.68 12.72 -3.09
CA SER A 251 8.71 13.60 -2.42
C SER A 251 9.06 15.07 -2.64
N GLU A 252 8.04 15.91 -2.68
CA GLU A 252 8.20 17.36 -2.65
C GLU A 252 8.65 17.82 -1.25
N PRO A 253 9.43 18.92 -1.15
CA PRO A 253 9.74 19.52 0.13
C PRO A 253 8.47 20.06 0.77
N CYS A 254 8.23 19.70 2.02
CA CYS A 254 7.08 20.19 2.77
C CYS A 254 7.24 21.67 3.11
N ALA A 255 6.11 22.39 3.16
CA ALA A 255 6.09 23.74 3.70
C ALA A 255 6.62 23.75 5.14
N SER A 256 7.41 24.76 5.48
CA SER A 256 7.96 24.92 6.82
C SER A 256 6.95 25.46 7.83
N ASP A 257 5.83 26.02 7.36
CA ASP A 257 4.78 26.60 8.18
C ASP A 257 3.38 26.09 7.81
N TYR A 258 2.49 26.05 8.80
CA TYR A 258 1.17 25.43 8.69
C TYR A 258 0.05 26.45 8.91
N PRO A 259 -1.04 26.42 8.12
CA PRO A 259 -2.17 27.30 8.37
C PRO A 259 -2.86 26.94 9.69
N TYR A 260 -3.10 27.94 10.52
CA TYR A 260 -3.92 27.83 11.73
C TYR A 260 -5.36 28.24 11.39
N LEU A 261 -6.33 27.34 11.58
CA LEU A 261 -7.73 27.52 11.18
C LEU A 261 -8.63 27.72 12.40
N ASN A 262 -9.70 28.49 12.23
CA ASN A 262 -10.77 28.59 13.22
C ASN A 262 -11.66 27.33 13.14
N ALA A 263 -11.94 26.67 14.26
CA ALA A 263 -12.79 25.46 14.33
C ALA A 263 -14.31 25.75 14.20
N GLY A 264 -14.67 26.91 13.65
CA GLY A 264 -16.06 27.31 13.40
C GLY A 264 -16.71 26.56 12.23
N ARG A 265 -18.03 26.75 12.05
CA ARG A 265 -18.82 26.09 11.01
C ARG A 265 -18.66 26.67 9.60
N ASP A 266 -18.00 27.83 9.48
CA ASP A 266 -17.68 28.45 8.19
C ASP A 266 -16.26 28.05 7.75
N PHE A 267 -16.16 26.93 7.03
CA PHE A 267 -14.89 26.42 6.48
C PHE A 267 -14.36 27.22 5.29
N ALA A 268 -15.06 28.29 4.88
CA ALA A 268 -14.67 29.17 3.77
C ALA A 268 -13.67 30.28 4.17
N VAL A 269 -13.10 30.24 5.37
CA VAL A 269 -12.38 31.37 5.97
C VAL A 269 -10.87 31.25 5.79
N GLN A 270 -10.24 32.37 5.41
CA GLN A 270 -8.79 32.55 5.39
C GLN A 270 -8.14 32.00 6.68
N PRO A 271 -6.92 31.43 6.59
CA PRO A 271 -6.16 31.06 7.78
C PRO A 271 -6.08 32.22 8.76
N LEU A 272 -6.31 31.95 10.06
CA LEU A 272 -6.12 32.93 11.14
C LEU A 272 -4.66 33.41 11.22
N GLY A 273 -3.75 32.57 10.73
CA GLY A 273 -2.33 32.86 10.61
C GLY A 273 -1.57 31.64 10.10
N ARG A 274 -0.24 31.72 10.12
CA ARG A 274 0.66 30.59 9.86
C ARG A 274 1.44 30.27 11.13
N LEU A 275 1.53 28.98 11.43
CA LEU A 275 2.24 28.41 12.57
C LEU A 275 3.59 27.92 12.09
N ASP A 276 4.65 28.44 12.70
CA ASP A 276 6.01 27.92 12.58
C ASP A 276 6.22 26.84 13.67
N PRO A 277 6.43 25.56 13.30
CA PRO A 277 6.64 24.48 14.26
C PRO A 277 7.81 24.70 15.21
N GLU A 278 8.88 25.38 14.78
CA GLU A 278 10.05 25.65 15.63
C GLU A 278 9.73 26.63 16.77
N ARG A 279 8.61 27.33 16.65
CA ARG A 279 8.12 28.31 17.64
C ARG A 279 7.01 27.78 18.54
N VAL A 280 6.65 26.50 18.41
CA VAL A 280 5.67 25.85 19.29
C VAL A 280 6.31 25.58 20.66
N TYR A 281 5.79 26.24 21.69
CA TYR A 281 6.26 26.06 23.07
C TYR A 281 5.68 24.79 23.72
N GLU A 282 4.36 24.59 23.62
CA GLU A 282 3.65 23.45 24.20
C GLU A 282 2.42 23.06 23.35
N VAL A 283 1.99 21.81 23.51
CA VAL A 283 0.77 21.27 22.90
C VAL A 283 -0.06 20.60 23.98
N ASP A 284 -1.17 21.24 24.36
CA ASP A 284 -2.10 20.72 25.35
C ASP A 284 -3.22 19.93 24.68
N TYR A 285 -3.46 18.71 25.19
CA TYR A 285 -4.57 17.87 24.76
C TYR A 285 -5.74 18.04 25.72
N LEU A 286 -6.81 18.68 25.25
CA LEU A 286 -8.09 18.70 25.96
C LEU A 286 -8.83 17.38 25.68
N LEU A 287 -8.89 16.52 26.69
CA LEU A 287 -9.75 15.34 26.67
C LEU A 287 -11.20 15.81 26.91
N ALA A 288 -12.01 15.80 25.85
CA ALA A 288 -13.45 16.08 25.92
C ALA A 288 -14.25 14.77 25.90
#